data_AF-A0A662JHY6-F1
#
_entry.id   AF-A0A662JHY6-F1
#
_cell.length_a   1.000
_cell.length_b   1.000
_cell.length_c   1.000
_cell.angle_alpha   90.00
_cell.angle_beta   90.00
_cell.angle_gamma   90.00
#
_symmetry.space_group_name_H-M   'P 1'
#
loop_
_entity.id
_entity.type
_entity.pdbx_description
1 polymer ?
#
loop_
_entity_poly.entity_id
_entity_poly.type
_entity_poly.pdbx_seq_one_letter_code
_entity_poly.pdbx_strand_id
1 'polypeptide(L)'
;IARYIANAIQREFLASIKESYSTVGGNMREERKKITISVRLPKFKVGSIVLYRDRPIIIKDIRDGRIHAMDLRTYEKLKLTAREARDIEICKYRRERAMVLSITGSEIQVMKLTNYEVLDIPIERRPMWIKEGEGVDLITINGKSYIIKGVLGEEE
;
A
#
# COMPACT_ATOMS: atom_id res chain seq x y z
N ILE A 1 20.43 -9.73 21.43
CA ILE A 1 20.75 -9.23 20.07
C ILE A 1 19.68 -9.62 19.05
N ALA A 2 19.43 -10.91 18.78
CA ALA A 2 18.46 -11.34 17.76
C ALA A 2 17.03 -10.76 17.93
N ARG A 3 16.49 -10.74 19.16
CA ARG A 3 15.17 -10.12 19.44
C ARG A 3 15.12 -8.62 19.12
N TYR A 4 16.22 -7.91 19.40
CA TYR A 4 16.31 -6.46 19.15
C TYR A 4 16.24 -6.18 17.64
N ILE A 5 16.97 -6.96 16.84
CA ILE A 5 16.95 -6.87 15.38
C ILE A 5 15.55 -7.20 14.85
N ALA A 6 14.93 -8.28 15.32
CA ALA A 6 13.59 -8.67 14.90
C ALA A 6 12.55 -7.57 15.20
N ASN A 7 12.59 -6.97 16.39
CA ASN A 7 11.71 -5.88 16.77
C ASN A 7 11.95 -4.59 15.96
N ALA A 8 13.19 -4.31 15.56
CA ALA A 8 13.49 -3.21 14.64
C ALA A 8 12.84 -3.45 13.27
N ILE A 9 13.01 -4.65 12.70
CA ILE A 9 12.41 -5.03 11.42
C ILE A 9 10.88 -5.00 11.48
N GLN A 10 10.28 -5.44 12.59
CA GLN A 10 8.82 -5.36 12.77
C GLN A 10 8.30 -3.92 12.79
N ARG A 11 9.00 -2.99 13.44
CA ARG A 11 8.57 -1.59 13.51
C ARG A 11 8.68 -0.88 12.17
N GLU A 12 9.76 -1.13 11.46
CA GLU A 12 10.07 -0.48 10.17
C GLU A 12 9.24 -1.05 9.02
N PHE A 13 9.02 -2.37 9.01
CA PHE A 13 8.42 -3.06 7.86
C PHE A 13 7.09 -3.76 8.18
N LEU A 14 6.51 -3.56 9.36
CA LEU A 14 5.33 -4.32 9.82
C LEU A 14 5.51 -5.85 9.76
N ALA A 15 6.74 -6.33 9.92
CA ALA A 15 7.03 -7.76 9.85
C ALA A 15 6.36 -8.54 11.01
N SER A 16 5.85 -9.73 10.70
CA SER A 16 5.36 -10.65 11.74
C SER A 16 6.51 -11.46 12.31
N ILE A 17 6.60 -11.53 13.64
CA ILE A 17 7.63 -12.29 14.36
C ILE A 17 7.00 -13.55 14.97
N LYS A 18 7.66 -14.70 14.80
CA LYS A 18 7.34 -15.96 15.50
C LYS A 18 8.60 -16.49 16.18
N GLU A 19 8.55 -16.66 17.49
CA GLU A 19 9.63 -17.28 18.26
C GLU A 19 9.31 -18.74 18.57
N SER A 20 10.32 -19.61 18.51
CA SER A 20 10.23 -20.99 19.01
C SER A 20 11.49 -21.36 19.81
N TYR A 21 11.29 -22.25 20.77
CA TYR A 21 12.33 -22.69 21.71
C TYR A 21 12.53 -24.19 21.55
N SER A 22 13.79 -24.63 21.49
CA SER A 22 14.13 -26.05 21.55
C SER A 22 15.30 -26.29 22.48
N THR A 23 15.24 -27.36 23.27
CA THR A 23 16.38 -27.84 24.06
C THR A 23 17.28 -28.65 23.14
N VAL A 24 18.56 -28.29 23.04
CA VAL A 24 19.52 -28.95 22.14
C VAL A 24 20.45 -29.89 22.90
N GLY A 25 20.37 -29.89 24.23
CA GLY A 25 21.11 -30.77 25.14
C GLY A 25 21.31 -30.10 26.49
N GLY A 26 21.82 -30.83 27.48
CA GLY A 26 22.07 -30.28 28.81
C GLY A 26 22.43 -31.37 29.82
N ASN A 27 23.10 -30.98 30.90
CA ASN A 27 23.34 -31.84 32.06
C ASN A 27 22.36 -31.46 33.19
N MET A 28 22.31 -32.24 34.27
CA MET A 28 21.46 -32.01 35.46
C MET A 28 21.54 -30.59 36.06
N ARG A 29 22.60 -29.82 35.75
CA ARG A 29 22.81 -28.44 36.24
C ARG A 29 22.63 -27.34 35.19
N GLU A 30 22.71 -27.66 33.89
CA GLU A 30 22.66 -26.65 32.83
C GLU A 30 21.98 -27.19 31.56
N GLU A 31 20.87 -26.55 31.18
CA GLU A 31 20.18 -26.79 29.91
C GLU A 31 20.67 -25.83 28.82
N ARG A 32 21.05 -26.37 27.66
CA ARG A 32 21.32 -25.58 26.46
C ARG A 32 20.04 -25.44 25.63
N LYS A 33 19.61 -24.19 25.47
CA LYS A 33 18.42 -23.82 24.70
C LYS A 33 18.81 -23.13 23.41
N LYS A 34 18.12 -23.47 22.33
CA LYS A 34 18.15 -22.76 21.05
C LYS A 34 16.86 -21.97 20.90
N ILE A 35 17.01 -20.71 20.52
CA ILE A 35 15.90 -19.81 20.18
C ILE A 35 15.92 -19.61 18.67
N THR A 36 14.81 -19.88 18.01
CA THR A 36 14.61 -19.56 16.59
C THR A 36 13.64 -18.40 16.49
N ILE A 37 14.05 -17.32 15.81
CA ILE A 37 13.21 -16.16 15.56
C ILE A 37 12.94 -16.09 14.06
N SER A 38 11.70 -16.32 13.67
CA SER A 38 11.24 -16.19 12.29
C SER A 38 10.62 -14.81 12.09
N VAL A 39 11.15 -14.06 11.12
CA VAL A 39 10.66 -12.74 10.72
C VAL A 39 10.11 -12.84 9.31
N ARG A 40 8.83 -12.48 9.12
CA ARG A 40 8.16 -12.52 7.82
C ARG A 40 7.70 -11.11 7.44
N LEU A 41 8.20 -10.63 6.31
CA LEU A 41 7.81 -9.35 5.73
C LEU A 41 6.36 -9.40 5.20
N PRO A 42 5.65 -8.26 5.19
CA PRO A 42 4.35 -8.17 4.55
C PRO A 42 4.47 -8.43 3.05
N LYS A 43 3.36 -8.81 2.42
CA LYS A 43 3.32 -9.11 0.98
C LYS A 43 3.24 -7.85 0.10
N PHE A 44 3.27 -6.67 0.69
CA PHE A 44 3.13 -5.36 0.04
C PHE A 44 4.26 -4.44 0.49
N LYS A 45 4.48 -3.36 -0.27
CA LYS A 45 5.47 -2.33 0.01
C LYS A 45 4.85 -0.94 -0.10
N VAL A 46 5.60 0.09 0.31
CA VAL A 46 5.24 1.48 0.02
C VAL A 46 5.07 1.65 -1.50
N GLY A 47 4.01 2.36 -1.90
CA GLY A 47 3.57 2.52 -3.29
C GLY A 47 2.71 1.37 -3.84
N SER A 48 2.55 0.26 -3.11
CA SER A 48 1.65 -0.82 -3.52
C SER A 48 0.19 -0.38 -3.48
N ILE A 49 -0.57 -0.85 -4.47
CA ILE A 49 -2.02 -0.74 -4.55
C ILE A 49 -2.60 -2.10 -4.12
N VAL A 50 -3.45 -2.06 -3.11
CA VAL A 50 -3.97 -3.26 -2.44
C VAL A 50 -5.44 -3.08 -2.11
N LEU A 51 -6.12 -4.18 -1.77
CA LEU A 51 -7.49 -4.16 -1.26
C LEU A 51 -7.46 -4.32 0.26
N TYR A 52 -8.18 -3.45 0.95
CA TYR A 52 -8.47 -3.59 2.37
C TYR A 52 -9.99 -3.61 2.54
N ARG A 53 -10.54 -4.78 2.89
CA ARG A 53 -12.00 -4.99 3.00
C ARG A 53 -12.76 -4.48 1.76
N ASP A 54 -12.34 -4.92 0.59
CA ASP A 54 -12.86 -4.52 -0.73
C ASP A 54 -12.68 -3.05 -1.11
N ARG A 55 -11.94 -2.28 -0.31
CA ARG A 55 -11.60 -0.88 -0.62
C ARG A 55 -10.21 -0.81 -1.26
N PRO A 56 -10.09 -0.25 -2.47
CA PRO A 56 -8.80 -0.05 -3.10
C PRO A 56 -8.07 1.09 -2.40
N ILE A 57 -6.90 0.76 -1.85
CA ILE A 57 -6.03 1.71 -1.16
C ILE A 57 -4.62 1.68 -1.76
N ILE A 58 -3.94 2.82 -1.69
CA ILE A 58 -2.50 2.91 -1.98
C ILE A 58 -1.73 3.11 -0.68
N ILE A 59 -0.69 2.30 -0.48
CA ILE A 59 0.21 2.44 0.66
C ILE A 59 1.14 3.61 0.39
N LYS A 60 1.09 4.63 1.26
CA LYS A 60 1.92 5.83 1.14
C LYS A 60 3.16 5.79 2.00
N ASP A 61 3.07 5.18 3.18
CA ASP A 61 4.17 5.09 4.12
C ASP A 61 3.95 3.94 5.11
N ILE A 62 5.03 3.43 5.67
CA ILE A 62 5.02 2.42 6.74
C ILE A 62 5.98 2.90 7.82
N ARG A 63 5.43 3.28 8.98
CA ARG A 63 6.21 3.77 10.12
C ARG A 63 5.47 3.57 11.42
N ASP A 64 6.19 3.58 12.53
CA ASP A 64 5.63 3.42 13.89
C ASP A 64 4.78 2.15 14.04
N GLY A 65 5.10 1.08 13.30
CA GLY A 65 4.32 -0.15 13.26
C GLY A 65 2.90 0.01 12.69
N ARG A 66 2.65 1.08 11.91
CA ARG A 66 1.38 1.38 11.25
C ARG A 66 1.57 1.61 9.75
N ILE A 67 0.54 1.29 8.99
CA ILE A 67 0.47 1.57 7.56
C ILE A 67 -0.30 2.87 7.37
N HIS A 68 0.33 3.83 6.70
CA HIS A 68 -0.33 5.04 6.23
C HIS A 68 -0.73 4.82 4.78
N ALA A 69 -2.02 4.81 4.52
CA ALA A 69 -2.59 4.57 3.20
C ALA A 69 -3.53 5.71 2.80
N MET A 70 -3.93 5.70 1.53
CA MET A 70 -4.95 6.59 0.99
C MET A 70 -6.00 5.77 0.26
N ASP A 71 -7.27 6.02 0.53
CA ASP A 71 -8.40 5.41 -0.18
C ASP A 71 -8.48 6.00 -1.60
N LEU A 72 -8.60 5.15 -2.61
CA LEU A 72 -8.61 5.58 -4.01
C LEU A 72 -9.99 6.08 -4.50
N ARG A 73 -11.06 5.91 -3.71
CA ARG A 73 -12.40 6.45 -3.98
C ARG A 73 -12.58 7.85 -3.39
N THR A 74 -12.14 8.02 -2.15
CA THR A 74 -12.39 9.26 -1.37
C THR A 74 -11.14 10.14 -1.21
N TYR A 75 -9.95 9.62 -1.51
CA TYR A 75 -8.65 10.27 -1.27
C TYR A 75 -8.36 10.58 0.20
N GLU A 76 -9.13 9.98 1.12
CA GLU A 76 -8.91 10.15 2.55
C GLU A 76 -7.73 9.34 3.03
N LYS A 77 -7.04 9.85 4.06
CA LYS A 77 -5.90 9.18 4.68
C LYS A 77 -6.41 8.14 5.67
N LEU A 78 -5.86 6.94 5.59
CA LEU A 78 -6.13 5.84 6.51
C LEU A 78 -4.87 5.47 7.26
N LYS A 79 -5.04 5.06 8.52
CA LYS A 79 -3.97 4.49 9.34
C LYS A 79 -4.43 3.10 9.75
N LEU A 80 -3.70 2.07 9.33
CA LEU A 80 -3.99 0.68 9.66
C LEU A 80 -2.97 0.14 10.65
N THR A 81 -3.46 -0.58 11.65
CA THR A 81 -2.63 -1.33 12.60
C THR A 81 -2.07 -2.60 11.98
N ALA A 82 -1.07 -3.21 12.62
CA ALA A 82 -0.54 -4.52 12.20
C ALA A 82 -1.57 -5.66 12.22
N ARG A 83 -2.65 -5.53 13.00
CA ARG A 83 -3.76 -6.49 13.00
C ARG A 83 -4.60 -6.32 11.74
N GLU A 84 -4.99 -5.08 11.41
CA GLU A 84 -5.77 -4.75 10.21
C GLU A 84 -4.97 -5.00 8.93
N ALA A 85 -3.65 -4.86 8.98
CA ALA A 85 -2.75 -5.18 7.87
C ALA A 85 -2.86 -6.65 7.40
N ARG A 86 -3.40 -7.56 8.25
CA ARG A 86 -3.65 -8.96 7.87
C ARG A 86 -4.85 -9.12 6.94
N ASP A 87 -5.78 -8.17 6.96
CA ASP A 87 -6.97 -8.13 6.09
C ASP A 87 -6.63 -7.49 4.72
N ILE A 88 -5.35 -7.17 4.47
CA ILE A 88 -4.90 -6.61 3.20
C ILE A 88 -4.64 -7.73 2.20
N GLU A 89 -5.24 -7.59 1.02
CA GLU A 89 -5.11 -8.51 -0.10
C GLU A 89 -4.37 -7.85 -1.26
N ILE A 90 -3.49 -8.60 -1.92
CA ILE A 90 -2.85 -8.16 -3.16
C ILE A 90 -3.89 -8.28 -4.28
N CYS A 91 -4.13 -7.19 -4.99
CA CYS A 91 -4.92 -7.20 -6.21
C CYS A 91 -4.03 -7.03 -7.44
N LYS A 92 -4.44 -7.62 -8.56
CA LYS A 92 -3.90 -7.25 -9.87
C LYS A 92 -4.52 -5.92 -10.30
N TYR A 93 -3.69 -5.04 -10.81
CA TYR A 93 -4.14 -3.76 -11.36
C TYR A 93 -3.42 -3.47 -12.67
N ARG A 94 -4.05 -2.68 -13.53
CA ARG A 94 -3.40 -2.07 -14.69
C ARG A 94 -3.10 -0.62 -14.36
N ARG A 95 -1.90 -0.15 -14.74
CA ARG A 95 -1.50 1.26 -14.61
C ARG A 95 -1.30 1.82 -16.01
N GLU A 96 -1.98 2.92 -16.31
CA GLU A 96 -1.88 3.63 -17.59
C GLU A 96 -1.75 5.12 -17.32
N ARG A 97 -0.95 5.82 -18.13
CA ARG A 97 -0.83 7.27 -18.03
C ARG A 97 -2.04 7.93 -18.69
N ALA A 98 -2.54 9.00 -18.09
CA ALA A 98 -3.63 9.79 -18.60
C ALA A 98 -3.43 11.28 -18.30
N MET A 99 -4.22 12.12 -18.96
CA MET A 99 -4.30 13.55 -18.71
C MET A 99 -5.73 13.93 -18.35
N VAL A 100 -5.89 14.79 -17.36
CA VAL A 100 -7.21 15.32 -16.98
C VAL A 100 -7.65 16.32 -18.03
N LEU A 101 -8.80 16.08 -18.67
CA LEU A 101 -9.37 16.97 -19.67
C LEU A 101 -10.28 18.01 -19.04
N SER A 102 -11.23 17.56 -18.23
CA SER A 102 -12.23 18.41 -17.60
C SER A 102 -12.69 17.84 -16.27
N ILE A 103 -13.23 18.71 -15.41
CA ILE A 103 -13.75 18.31 -14.10
C ILE A 103 -15.16 18.87 -13.94
N THR A 104 -16.15 17.99 -13.95
CA THR A 104 -17.58 18.37 -13.92
C THR A 104 -18.26 17.70 -12.72
N GLY A 105 -18.56 18.49 -11.68
CA GLY A 105 -19.23 17.98 -10.49
C GLY A 105 -18.44 16.86 -9.79
N SER A 106 -19.00 15.65 -9.79
CA SER A 106 -18.43 14.42 -9.22
C SER A 106 -17.75 13.51 -10.24
N GLU A 107 -17.48 14.01 -11.45
CA GLU A 107 -16.84 13.24 -12.51
C GLU A 107 -15.60 13.95 -13.03
N ILE A 108 -14.53 13.19 -13.25
CA ILE A 108 -13.30 13.66 -13.87
C ILE A 108 -13.15 12.96 -15.20
N GLN A 109 -13.11 13.74 -16.27
CA GLN A 109 -12.84 13.23 -17.59
C GLN A 109 -11.33 13.16 -17.81
N VAL A 110 -10.84 12.00 -18.21
CA VAL A 110 -9.43 11.73 -18.44
C VAL A 110 -9.21 11.12 -19.81
N MET A 111 -8.11 11.48 -20.46
CA MET A 111 -7.68 10.90 -21.73
C MET A 111 -6.46 10.03 -21.50
N LYS A 112 -6.55 8.74 -21.84
CA LYS A 112 -5.38 7.85 -21.83
C LYS A 112 -4.35 8.32 -22.86
N LEU A 113 -3.09 8.39 -22.47
CA LEU A 113 -2.02 8.81 -23.38
C LEU A 113 -1.59 7.70 -24.36
N THR A 114 -2.01 6.46 -24.13
CA THR A 114 -1.64 5.30 -24.95
C THR A 114 -2.48 5.20 -26.23
N ASN A 115 -3.78 5.48 -26.15
CA ASN A 115 -4.74 5.30 -27.25
C ASN A 115 -5.70 6.49 -27.42
N TYR A 116 -5.52 7.58 -26.67
CA TYR A 116 -6.39 8.77 -26.67
C TYR A 116 -7.85 8.48 -26.31
N GLU A 117 -8.12 7.32 -25.71
CA GLU A 117 -9.45 6.97 -25.22
C GLU A 117 -9.82 7.86 -24.03
N VAL A 118 -11.01 8.44 -24.09
CA VAL A 118 -11.56 9.30 -23.05
C VAL A 118 -12.45 8.47 -22.14
N LEU A 119 -12.24 8.61 -20.83
CA LEU A 119 -13.02 7.95 -19.79
C LEU A 119 -13.52 8.97 -18.78
N ASP A 120 -14.75 8.78 -18.32
CA ASP A 120 -15.31 9.53 -17.21
C ASP A 120 -15.15 8.70 -15.93
N ILE A 121 -14.43 9.27 -14.95
CA ILE A 121 -14.14 8.61 -13.68
C ILE A 121 -14.99 9.25 -12.58
N PRO A 122 -15.92 8.50 -11.97
CA PRO A 122 -16.69 9.00 -10.85
C PRO A 122 -15.80 9.13 -9.62
N ILE A 123 -15.89 10.26 -8.93
CA ILE A 123 -15.20 10.53 -7.69
C ILE A 123 -16.19 11.01 -6.62
N GLU A 124 -16.08 10.44 -5.42
CA GLU A 124 -16.89 10.88 -4.28
C GLU A 124 -16.40 12.22 -3.72
N ARG A 125 -15.08 12.45 -3.81
CA ARG A 125 -14.44 13.67 -3.33
C ARG A 125 -13.26 14.02 -4.20
N ARG A 126 -13.20 15.28 -4.66
CA ARG A 126 -12.08 15.78 -5.44
C ARG A 126 -10.91 16.16 -4.54
N PRO A 127 -9.71 15.60 -4.73
CA PRO A 127 -8.50 16.11 -4.10
C PRO A 127 -7.99 17.35 -4.84
N MET A 128 -7.42 18.31 -4.10
CA MET A 128 -6.98 19.61 -4.64
C MET A 128 -5.90 19.54 -5.72
N TRP A 129 -5.15 18.44 -5.78
CA TRP A 129 -4.07 18.27 -6.76
C TRP A 129 -4.56 17.86 -8.15
N ILE A 130 -5.81 17.39 -8.29
CA ILE A 130 -6.38 17.11 -9.61
C ILE A 130 -6.89 18.41 -10.22
N LYS A 131 -6.30 18.81 -11.33
CA LYS A 131 -6.67 19.98 -12.13
C LYS A 131 -6.73 19.61 -13.61
N GLU A 132 -7.43 20.41 -14.40
CA GLU A 132 -7.45 20.27 -15.85
C GLU A 132 -6.04 20.47 -16.42
N GLY A 133 -5.68 19.67 -17.43
CA GLY A 133 -4.33 19.62 -18.01
C GLY A 133 -3.32 18.81 -17.19
N GLU A 134 -3.66 18.37 -15.97
CA GLU A 134 -2.73 17.64 -15.11
C GLU A 134 -2.49 16.20 -15.61
N GLY A 135 -1.23 15.79 -15.55
CA GLY A 135 -0.81 14.42 -15.81
C GLY A 135 -1.09 13.48 -14.64
N VAL A 136 -1.78 12.37 -14.89
CA VAL A 136 -2.18 11.42 -13.84
C VAL A 136 -1.92 9.98 -14.26
N ASP A 137 -1.92 9.08 -13.27
CA ASP A 137 -1.97 7.64 -13.54
C ASP A 137 -3.35 7.09 -13.23
N LEU A 138 -3.90 6.35 -14.19
CA LEU A 138 -5.10 5.54 -14.03
C LEU A 138 -4.75 4.15 -13.55
N ILE A 139 -5.40 3.74 -12.47
CA ILE A 139 -5.30 2.42 -11.89
C ILE A 139 -6.62 1.70 -12.12
N THR A 140 -6.61 0.65 -12.93
CA THR A 140 -7.81 -0.17 -13.16
C THR A 140 -7.74 -1.46 -12.36
N ILE A 141 -8.74 -1.68 -11.50
CA ILE A 141 -8.91 -2.87 -10.66
C ILE A 141 -10.30 -3.42 -10.92
N ASN A 142 -10.39 -4.69 -11.36
CA ASN A 142 -11.67 -5.36 -11.65
C ASN A 142 -12.61 -4.52 -12.56
N GLY A 143 -12.05 -3.87 -13.58
CA GLY A 143 -12.79 -3.03 -14.53
C GLY A 143 -13.14 -1.62 -14.05
N LYS A 144 -12.88 -1.28 -12.78
CA LYS A 144 -13.07 0.07 -12.24
C LYS A 144 -11.76 0.84 -12.24
N SER A 145 -11.78 2.07 -12.73
CA SER A 145 -10.61 2.93 -12.84
C SER A 145 -10.59 3.98 -11.73
N TYR A 146 -9.40 4.22 -11.18
CA TYR A 146 -9.13 5.17 -10.10
C TYR A 146 -7.95 6.06 -10.51
N ILE A 147 -7.94 7.30 -10.04
CA ILE A 147 -6.87 8.25 -10.38
C ILE A 147 -5.89 8.32 -9.21
N ILE A 148 -4.60 8.27 -9.51
CA ILE A 148 -3.55 8.63 -8.56
C ILE A 148 -2.68 9.71 -9.17
N LYS A 149 -2.00 10.48 -8.29
CA LYS A 149 -1.01 11.46 -8.76
C LYS A 149 0.03 10.71 -9.60
N GLY A 150 0.07 11.06 -10.88
CA GLY A 150 1.07 10.53 -11.81
C GLY A 150 2.41 11.17 -11.50
N VAL A 151 3.49 10.42 -11.69
CA VAL A 151 4.83 11.00 -11.73
C VAL A 151 5.05 11.45 -13.17
N LEU A 152 4.48 12.59 -13.54
CA LEU A 152 4.90 13.35 -14.71
C LEU A 152 5.79 14.48 -14.17
N GLY A 153 7.10 14.25 -14.20
CA GLY A 153 8.11 15.21 -13.75
C GLY A 153 8.35 15.23 -12.24
N GLU A 154 9.08 14.25 -11.72
CA GLU A 154 10.06 14.54 -10.67
C GLU A 154 11.43 14.59 -11.37
N GLU A 155 11.68 15.69 -12.08
CA GLU A 155 13.03 16.25 -12.15
C GLU A 155 13.05 17.40 -11.15
N GLU A 156 13.53 17.11 -9.94
CA GLU A 156 14.31 18.04 -9.11
C GLU A 156 15.38 17.25 -8.35
#